data_AF-A0A3E3IHN4-F1
#
_entry.id   AF-A0A3E3IHN4-F1
#
_cell.length_a   1.000
_cell.length_b   1.000
_cell.length_c   1.000
_cell.angle_alpha   90.00
_cell.angle_beta   90.00
_cell.angle_gamma   90.00
#
_symmetry.space_group_name_H-M   'P 1'
#
loop_
_entity.id
_entity.type
_entity.pdbx_description
1 polymer ?
#
loop_
_entity_poly.entity_id
_entity_poly.type
_entity_poly.pdbx_seq_one_letter_code
_entity_poly.pdbx_strand_id
1 'polypeptide(L)'
;MKKAAATLTVFTVYGNVLFGAPKKADGFDFSSPDNTSDGCLKKRWKILNGKCCLIKGGSNPFRQQPFNEVIAAGIMERLGIDHIPYTVMWKEDAPYSVCEDFVTADTELVGAWRIMQMQNKDNSISVYQYFVNCCKALSVPDVVPSLDRMIVLNYIIANEDRHLNNFGLLRNAETPEWLGFAPVFDSGSSLGYDKVAAQIRAGRDIACKPFKKNHAEKLKLVSSFDWIDFEKLQDVESMITAVLSDEKNGEFIDEGRVSAIASAVGGRVQTLCEIALTHTPSLAEITTENDVEENIAEDYSPKMGI
;
A
#
# COMPACT_ATOMS: atom_id res chain seq x y z
N MET A 1 13.97 -8.47 28.46
CA MET A 1 12.74 -8.64 29.26
C MET A 1 11.90 -7.36 29.47
N LYS A 2 12.16 -6.23 28.78
CA LYS A 2 11.32 -5.01 28.89
C LYS A 2 10.36 -4.75 27.70
N LYS A 3 10.40 -5.56 26.63
CA LYS A 3 9.50 -5.42 25.46
C LYS A 3 8.15 -6.14 25.60
N ALA A 4 7.94 -6.98 26.61
CA ALA A 4 6.69 -7.72 26.79
C ALA A 4 5.60 -6.95 27.58
N ALA A 5 5.96 -5.86 28.27
CA ALA A 5 5.03 -5.18 29.17
C ALA A 5 4.05 -4.24 28.44
N ALA A 6 4.45 -3.62 27.33
CA ALA A 6 3.59 -2.69 26.59
C ALA A 6 2.46 -3.41 25.84
N THR A 7 2.77 -4.54 25.18
CA THR A 7 1.80 -5.35 24.44
C THR A 7 0.79 -6.02 25.37
N LEU A 8 1.21 -6.46 26.57
CA LEU A 8 0.31 -7.07 27.54
C LEU A 8 -0.68 -6.05 28.14
N THR A 9 -0.28 -4.78 28.28
CA THR A 9 -1.13 -3.74 28.87
C THR A 9 -2.32 -3.38 27.97
N VAL A 10 -2.12 -3.36 26.64
CA VAL A 10 -3.19 -3.10 25.68
C VAL A 10 -4.21 -4.25 25.67
N PHE A 11 -3.76 -5.51 25.59
CA PHE A 11 -4.65 -6.68 25.64
C PHE A 11 -5.44 -6.78 26.95
N THR A 12 -4.84 -6.44 28.08
CA THR A 12 -5.52 -6.53 29.39
C THR A 12 -6.59 -5.44 29.56
N VAL A 13 -6.36 -4.23 29.03
CA VAL A 13 -7.36 -3.15 29.07
C VAL A 13 -8.54 -3.46 28.14
N TYR A 14 -8.27 -3.95 26.92
CA TYR A 14 -9.33 -4.38 25.98
C TYR A 14 -10.12 -5.57 26.52
N GLY A 15 -9.44 -6.61 27.02
CA GLY A 15 -10.08 -7.77 27.62
C GLY A 15 -11.01 -7.39 28.77
N ASN A 16 -10.52 -6.59 29.72
CA ASN A 16 -11.32 -6.20 30.88
C ASN A 16 -12.56 -5.38 30.51
N VAL A 17 -12.46 -4.48 29.52
CA VAL A 17 -13.62 -3.69 29.05
C VAL A 17 -14.64 -4.56 28.29
N LEU A 18 -14.18 -5.52 27.48
CA LEU A 18 -15.06 -6.50 26.80
C LEU A 18 -15.79 -7.44 27.79
N PHE A 19 -15.19 -7.70 28.97
CA PHE A 19 -15.80 -8.44 30.07
C PHE A 19 -16.59 -7.56 31.07
N GLY A 20 -16.87 -6.30 30.72
CA GLY A 20 -17.78 -5.44 31.48
C GLY A 20 -17.13 -4.60 32.59
N ALA A 21 -15.80 -4.43 32.60
CA ALA A 21 -15.17 -3.45 33.47
C ALA A 21 -15.60 -2.01 33.09
N PRO A 22 -15.83 -1.12 34.08
CA PRO A 22 -16.28 0.24 33.81
C PRO A 22 -15.28 1.00 32.94
N LYS A 23 -15.78 1.66 31.89
CA LYS A 23 -15.01 2.54 31.00
C LYS A 23 -14.27 3.58 31.86
N LYS A 24 -12.94 3.62 31.79
CA LYS A 24 -12.20 4.78 32.29
C LYS A 24 -12.17 5.83 31.18
N ALA A 25 -12.79 6.97 31.48
CA ALA A 25 -13.02 8.18 30.65
C ALA A 25 -14.33 8.21 29.87
N ASP A 26 -15.20 9.15 30.25
CA ASP A 26 -16.32 9.63 29.43
C ASP A 26 -15.78 10.16 28.10
N GLY A 27 -16.33 9.67 26.99
CA GLY A 27 -15.93 10.06 25.62
C GLY A 27 -15.06 9.05 24.85
N PHE A 28 -14.65 7.94 25.47
CA PHE A 28 -13.98 6.84 24.74
C PHE A 28 -15.00 5.89 24.08
N ASP A 29 -15.13 6.02 22.76
CA ASP A 29 -15.90 5.12 21.90
C ASP A 29 -15.00 4.09 21.21
N PHE A 30 -15.25 2.81 21.50
CA PHE A 30 -14.57 1.62 20.96
C PHE A 30 -15.35 1.00 19.79
N SER A 31 -16.42 1.63 19.32
CA SER A 31 -17.22 1.16 18.20
C SER A 31 -16.45 1.35 16.89
N SER A 32 -15.60 0.39 16.58
CA SER A 32 -14.94 0.22 15.27
C SER A 32 -15.15 -1.25 14.87
N PRO A 33 -15.73 -1.51 13.68
CA PRO A 33 -16.02 -2.88 13.20
C PRO A 33 -14.84 -3.85 13.28
N ASP A 34 -13.61 -3.33 13.20
CA ASP A 34 -12.39 -4.05 13.50
C ASP A 34 -11.43 -3.16 14.32
N ASN A 35 -11.19 -3.51 15.58
CA ASN A 35 -10.28 -2.78 16.46
C ASN A 35 -8.80 -3.18 16.27
N THR A 36 -8.57 -4.22 15.47
CA THR A 36 -7.29 -4.88 15.23
C THR A 36 -6.84 -4.76 13.78
N SER A 37 -7.25 -3.71 13.08
CA SER A 37 -6.75 -3.48 11.72
C SER A 37 -5.21 -3.56 11.71
N ASP A 38 -4.63 -4.40 10.85
CA ASP A 38 -3.18 -4.70 10.83
C ASP A 38 -2.32 -3.54 10.32
N GLY A 39 -1.32 -3.09 11.08
CA GLY A 39 -0.39 -2.03 10.65
C GLY A 39 -0.03 -1.02 11.76
N CYS A 40 1.11 -0.33 11.59
CA CYS A 40 1.73 0.46 12.65
C CYS A 40 1.24 1.94 12.74
N LEU A 41 0.41 2.40 11.81
CA LEU A 41 -0.11 3.77 11.78
C LEU A 41 -1.38 3.95 12.63
N LYS A 42 -1.65 5.19 13.09
CA LYS A 42 -2.91 5.53 13.75
C LYS A 42 -4.06 5.35 12.77
N LYS A 43 -4.99 4.46 13.10
CA LYS A 43 -6.17 4.20 12.27
C LYS A 43 -7.39 3.78 13.07
N ARG A 44 -8.56 3.99 12.47
CA ARG A 44 -9.84 3.63 13.07
C ARG A 44 -10.92 3.52 12.00
N TRP A 45 -11.80 2.53 12.11
CA TRP A 45 -13.03 2.49 11.33
C TRP A 45 -14.10 3.40 11.94
N LYS A 46 -14.82 4.13 11.10
CA LYS A 46 -15.95 4.98 11.49
C LYS A 46 -17.06 4.90 10.46
N ILE A 47 -18.30 5.03 10.91
CA ILE A 47 -19.42 5.26 10.00
C ILE A 47 -19.46 6.74 9.65
N LEU A 48 -19.23 7.07 8.38
CA LEU A 48 -19.33 8.42 7.82
C LEU A 48 -20.43 8.42 6.76
N ASN A 49 -21.43 9.28 6.93
CA ASN A 49 -22.57 9.39 5.99
C ASN A 49 -23.25 8.02 5.67
N GLY A 50 -23.37 7.15 6.68
CA GLY A 50 -23.98 5.82 6.54
C GLY A 50 -23.06 4.74 5.94
N LYS A 51 -21.80 5.05 5.65
CA LYS A 51 -20.82 4.09 5.10
C LYS A 51 -19.71 3.78 6.08
N CYS A 52 -19.23 2.54 6.10
CA CYS A 52 -18.07 2.15 6.87
C CYS A 52 -16.79 2.68 6.19
N CYS A 53 -16.02 3.50 6.90
CA CYS A 53 -14.82 4.12 6.37
C CYS A 53 -13.62 3.89 7.30
N LEU A 54 -12.46 3.59 6.73
CA LEU A 54 -11.19 3.54 7.45
C LEU A 54 -10.52 4.91 7.38
N ILE A 55 -10.17 5.46 8.53
CA ILE A 55 -9.42 6.71 8.65
C ILE A 55 -7.98 6.35 9.03
N LYS A 56 -6.97 6.80 8.26
CA LYS A 56 -5.54 6.54 8.48
C LYS A 56 -4.77 7.86 8.65
N GLY A 57 -3.96 7.97 9.68
CA GLY A 57 -3.07 9.12 9.92
C GLY A 57 -1.67 8.91 9.34
N GLY A 58 -0.93 10.00 9.17
CA GLY A 58 0.49 9.95 8.78
C GLY A 58 1.44 9.82 9.97
N SER A 59 2.66 9.33 9.72
CA SER A 59 3.74 9.31 10.71
C SER A 59 4.54 10.62 10.68
N ASN A 60 5.12 10.99 11.82
CA ASN A 60 6.09 12.09 11.86
C ASN A 60 7.37 11.74 11.06
N PRO A 61 8.14 12.73 10.60
CA PRO A 61 7.89 14.17 10.77
C PRO A 61 6.91 14.76 9.73
N PHE A 62 6.79 14.15 8.55
CA PHE A 62 6.10 14.78 7.41
C PHE A 62 4.59 14.54 7.35
N ARG A 63 4.06 13.54 8.08
CA ARG A 63 2.64 13.12 8.04
C ARG A 63 2.10 13.00 6.60
N GLN A 64 2.95 12.53 5.69
CA GLN A 64 2.72 12.58 4.24
C GLN A 64 1.79 11.46 3.75
N GLN A 65 1.75 10.32 4.44
CA GLN A 65 1.04 9.12 3.96
C GLN A 65 -0.44 9.36 3.57
N PRO A 66 -1.23 10.18 4.29
CA PRO A 66 -2.58 10.56 3.87
C PRO A 66 -2.67 11.08 2.43
N PHE A 67 -1.74 11.96 2.05
CA PHE A 67 -1.68 12.53 0.71
C PHE A 67 -1.17 11.51 -0.31
N ASN A 68 -0.22 10.66 0.08
CA ASN A 68 0.29 9.59 -0.77
C ASN A 68 -0.82 8.62 -1.21
N GLU A 69 -1.77 8.30 -0.33
CA GLU A 69 -2.93 7.47 -0.68
C GLU A 69 -3.77 8.13 -1.79
N VAL A 70 -4.03 9.44 -1.67
CA VAL A 70 -4.80 10.20 -2.66
C VAL A 70 -4.05 10.34 -3.99
N ILE A 71 -2.74 10.58 -3.94
CA ILE A 71 -1.89 10.65 -5.14
C ILE A 71 -1.87 9.29 -5.85
N ALA A 72 -1.69 8.19 -5.12
CA ALA A 72 -1.71 6.85 -5.68
C ALA A 72 -3.08 6.55 -6.33
N ALA A 73 -4.19 6.87 -5.67
CA ALA A 73 -5.53 6.75 -6.23
C ALA A 73 -5.69 7.58 -7.52
N GLY A 74 -5.22 8.83 -7.54
CA GLY A 74 -5.27 9.68 -8.73
C GLY A 74 -4.48 9.13 -9.92
N ILE A 75 -3.35 8.45 -9.68
CA ILE A 75 -2.57 7.77 -10.73
C ILE A 75 -3.30 6.51 -11.20
N MET A 76 -3.84 5.71 -10.28
CA MET A 76 -4.59 4.50 -10.61
C MET A 76 -5.84 4.79 -11.43
N GLU A 77 -6.58 5.84 -11.09
CA GLU A 77 -7.75 6.33 -11.85
C GLU A 77 -7.37 6.67 -13.29
N ARG A 78 -6.29 7.44 -13.50
CA ARG A 78 -5.78 7.78 -14.84
C ARG A 78 -5.44 6.54 -15.66
N LEU A 79 -4.91 5.51 -15.01
CA LEU A 79 -4.48 4.26 -15.64
C LEU A 79 -5.57 3.20 -15.73
N GLY A 80 -6.78 3.43 -15.19
CA GLY A 80 -7.84 2.42 -15.13
C GLY A 80 -7.44 1.18 -14.32
N ILE A 81 -6.62 1.36 -13.28
CA ILE A 81 -6.25 0.31 -12.33
C ILE A 81 -7.37 0.20 -11.30
N ASP A 82 -7.87 -1.01 -11.05
CA ASP A 82 -8.86 -1.26 -10.00
C ASP A 82 -8.25 -0.95 -8.63
N HIS A 83 -8.88 -0.02 -7.90
CA HIS A 83 -8.30 0.59 -6.71
C HIS A 83 -9.33 1.11 -5.73
N ILE A 84 -8.88 1.34 -4.50
CA ILE A 84 -9.69 1.97 -3.47
C ILE A 84 -9.54 3.50 -3.57
N PRO A 85 -10.64 4.25 -3.70
CA PRO A 85 -10.59 5.71 -3.69
C PRO A 85 -10.26 6.22 -2.28
N TYR A 86 -9.43 7.25 -2.23
CA TYR A 86 -9.05 7.94 -1.00
C TYR A 86 -9.37 9.43 -1.07
N THR A 87 -9.75 10.00 0.06
CA THR A 87 -9.86 11.46 0.25
C THR A 87 -9.06 11.92 1.46
N VAL A 88 -8.65 13.19 1.49
CA VAL A 88 -8.02 13.78 2.68
C VAL A 88 -9.09 14.44 3.55
N MET A 89 -9.04 14.17 4.86
CA MET A 89 -9.77 14.91 5.88
C MET A 89 -8.80 15.54 6.88
N TRP A 90 -9.14 16.73 7.37
CA TRP A 90 -8.38 17.43 8.40
C TRP A 90 -9.09 17.32 9.75
N LYS A 91 -8.35 16.93 10.80
CA LYS A 91 -8.86 16.90 12.18
C LYS A 91 -7.74 17.30 13.14
N GLU A 92 -8.00 18.28 14.02
CA GLU A 92 -7.03 18.74 15.03
C GLU A 92 -5.66 19.06 14.39
N ASP A 93 -5.68 19.82 13.28
CA ASP A 93 -4.50 20.24 12.52
C ASP A 93 -3.60 19.09 12.04
N ALA A 94 -4.18 17.89 11.86
CA ALA A 94 -3.52 16.75 11.28
C ALA A 94 -4.29 16.21 10.05
N PRO A 95 -3.56 15.83 8.98
CA PRO A 95 -4.15 15.19 7.82
C PRO A 95 -4.42 13.70 8.10
N TYR A 96 -5.54 13.21 7.57
CA TYR A 96 -5.91 11.81 7.55
C TYR A 96 -6.43 11.43 6.18
N SER A 97 -6.11 10.23 5.71
CA SER A 97 -6.77 9.65 4.54
C SER A 97 -8.00 8.87 4.97
N VAL A 98 -9.02 8.89 4.12
CA VAL A 98 -10.28 8.18 4.32
C VAL A 98 -10.57 7.34 3.09
N CYS A 99 -10.83 6.06 3.30
CA CYS A 99 -11.41 5.18 2.28
C CYS A 99 -12.65 4.48 2.82
N GLU A 100 -13.57 4.12 1.92
CA GLU A 100 -14.70 3.25 2.23
C GLU A 100 -14.22 1.79 2.35
N ASP A 101 -14.94 1.00 3.15
CA ASP A 101 -14.74 -0.44 3.17
C ASP A 101 -15.18 -1.03 1.83
N PHE A 102 -14.30 -1.79 1.19
CA PHE A 102 -14.59 -2.48 -0.06
C PHE A 102 -14.97 -3.94 0.16
N VAL A 103 -14.77 -4.44 1.39
CA VAL A 103 -15.26 -5.74 1.81
C VAL A 103 -16.72 -5.55 2.24
N THR A 104 -17.57 -6.44 1.74
CA THR A 104 -19.01 -6.43 2.02
C THR A 104 -19.37 -7.62 2.88
N ALA A 105 -20.63 -7.74 3.29
CA ALA A 105 -21.09 -8.93 4.01
C ALA A 105 -20.91 -10.23 3.20
N ASP A 106 -20.89 -10.14 1.87
CA ASP A 106 -20.84 -11.28 0.96
C ASP A 106 -19.41 -11.56 0.43
N THR A 107 -18.42 -10.75 0.81
CA THR A 107 -17.05 -10.87 0.33
C THR A 107 -16.03 -10.93 1.46
N GLU A 108 -14.89 -11.55 1.20
CA GLU A 108 -13.77 -11.61 2.13
C GLU A 108 -12.46 -11.33 1.42
N LEU A 109 -11.65 -10.44 2.01
CA LEU A 109 -10.27 -10.22 1.59
C LEU A 109 -9.35 -11.28 2.21
N VAL A 110 -8.66 -12.04 1.36
CA VAL A 110 -7.62 -12.97 1.77
C VAL A 110 -6.26 -12.46 1.29
N GLY A 111 -5.44 -11.99 2.24
CA GLY A 111 -4.11 -11.46 1.95
C GLY A 111 -3.18 -12.48 1.28
N ALA A 112 -2.29 -12.00 0.42
CA ALA A 112 -1.38 -12.86 -0.35
C ALA A 112 -0.51 -13.76 0.53
N TRP A 113 -0.13 -13.29 1.73
CA TRP A 113 0.60 -14.12 2.70
C TRP A 113 -0.18 -15.38 3.05
N ARG A 114 -1.50 -15.26 3.30
CA ARG A 114 -2.37 -16.39 3.65
C ARG A 114 -2.57 -17.34 2.49
N ILE A 115 -2.73 -16.81 1.27
CA ILE A 115 -2.78 -17.61 0.04
C ILE A 115 -1.50 -18.45 -0.11
N MET A 116 -0.35 -17.84 0.14
CA MET A 116 0.96 -18.51 0.06
C MET A 116 1.21 -19.55 1.16
N GLN A 117 0.43 -19.56 2.25
CA GLN A 117 0.49 -20.61 3.28
C GLN A 117 -0.33 -21.86 2.91
N MET A 118 -1.14 -21.82 1.85
CA MET A 118 -1.99 -22.97 1.47
C MET A 118 -1.19 -24.12 0.84
N GLN A 119 0.03 -23.85 0.40
CA GLN A 119 0.91 -24.81 -0.25
C GLN A 119 2.33 -24.67 0.31
N ASN A 120 3.21 -25.61 -0.04
CA ASN A 120 4.63 -25.49 0.25
C ASN A 120 5.34 -24.87 -0.95
N LYS A 121 6.22 -23.91 -0.69
CA LYS A 121 7.06 -23.30 -1.72
C LYS A 121 8.30 -24.15 -1.98
N ASP A 122 8.54 -24.51 -3.24
CA ASP A 122 9.82 -25.05 -3.67
C ASP A 122 10.90 -23.95 -3.68
N ASN A 123 12.12 -24.28 -3.23
CA ASN A 123 13.24 -23.35 -3.17
C ASN A 123 13.70 -22.87 -4.56
N SER A 124 13.45 -23.64 -5.62
CA SER A 124 13.80 -23.30 -7.00
C SER A 124 12.83 -22.34 -7.68
N ILE A 125 11.63 -22.15 -7.12
CA ILE A 125 10.58 -21.29 -7.69
C ILE A 125 10.70 -19.90 -7.09
N SER A 126 10.60 -18.84 -7.90
CA SER A 126 10.60 -17.47 -7.38
C SER A 126 9.37 -17.15 -6.51
N VAL A 127 9.46 -16.16 -5.63
CA VAL A 127 8.32 -15.71 -4.80
C VAL A 127 7.14 -15.28 -5.68
N TYR A 128 7.40 -14.59 -6.79
CA TYR A 128 6.38 -14.18 -7.75
C TYR A 128 5.69 -15.38 -8.39
N GLN A 129 6.47 -16.30 -8.97
CA GLN A 129 5.91 -17.47 -9.65
C GLN A 129 5.17 -18.37 -8.66
N TYR A 130 5.65 -18.47 -7.42
CA TYR A 130 4.98 -19.23 -6.38
C TYR A 130 3.60 -18.65 -6.04
N PHE A 131 3.48 -17.33 -5.89
CA PHE A 131 2.18 -16.68 -5.68
C PHE A 131 1.22 -16.92 -6.86
N VAL A 132 1.71 -16.77 -8.10
CA VAL A 132 0.92 -17.05 -9.32
C VAL A 132 0.45 -18.51 -9.34
N ASN A 133 1.31 -19.46 -8.98
CA ASN A 133 0.95 -20.88 -8.90
C ASN A 133 -0.13 -21.16 -7.85
N CYS A 134 -0.04 -20.52 -6.68
CA CYS A 134 -1.07 -20.63 -5.64
C CYS A 134 -2.42 -20.11 -6.15
N CYS A 135 -2.44 -18.94 -6.80
CA CYS A 135 -3.67 -18.36 -7.34
C CYS A 135 -4.25 -19.22 -8.49
N LYS A 136 -3.39 -19.79 -9.34
CA LYS A 136 -3.80 -20.72 -10.40
C LYS A 136 -4.45 -21.98 -9.84
N ALA A 137 -3.91 -22.54 -8.76
CA ALA A 137 -4.50 -23.70 -8.09
C ALA A 137 -5.88 -23.40 -7.48
N LEU A 138 -6.14 -22.14 -7.15
CA LEU A 138 -7.43 -21.64 -6.67
C LEU A 138 -8.37 -21.22 -7.81
N SER A 139 -7.96 -21.37 -9.07
CA SER A 139 -8.71 -20.95 -10.27
C SER A 139 -9.10 -19.46 -10.27
N VAL A 140 -8.24 -18.61 -9.71
CA VAL A 140 -8.45 -17.17 -9.62
C VAL A 140 -8.23 -16.53 -11.00
N PRO A 141 -9.19 -15.73 -11.51
CA PRO A 141 -9.03 -15.05 -12.79
C PRO A 141 -8.04 -13.88 -12.72
N ASP A 142 -7.47 -13.51 -13.87
CA ASP A 142 -6.77 -12.23 -14.11
C ASP A 142 -5.64 -11.85 -13.14
N VAL A 143 -4.99 -12.85 -12.53
CA VAL A 143 -3.92 -12.64 -11.53
C VAL A 143 -2.72 -11.90 -12.13
N VAL A 144 -2.18 -12.35 -13.26
CA VAL A 144 -0.99 -11.74 -13.89
C VAL A 144 -1.28 -10.31 -14.36
N PRO A 145 -2.37 -10.03 -15.10
CA PRO A 145 -2.73 -8.65 -15.45
C PRO A 145 -2.93 -7.73 -14.23
N SER A 146 -3.44 -8.25 -13.11
CA SER A 146 -3.60 -7.47 -11.88
C SER A 146 -2.25 -7.19 -11.19
N LEU A 147 -1.35 -8.17 -11.19
CA LEU A 147 0.01 -8.02 -10.70
C LEU A 147 0.81 -7.02 -11.52
N ASP A 148 0.70 -7.05 -12.86
CA ASP A 148 1.35 -6.09 -13.76
C ASP A 148 0.98 -4.65 -13.38
N ARG A 149 -0.31 -4.37 -13.22
CA ARG A 149 -0.84 -3.07 -12.80
C ARG A 149 -0.30 -2.64 -11.44
N MET A 150 -0.35 -3.54 -10.45
CA MET A 150 0.17 -3.27 -9.11
C MET A 150 1.69 -3.00 -9.12
N ILE A 151 2.46 -3.77 -9.89
CA ILE A 151 3.92 -3.62 -10.01
C ILE A 151 4.26 -2.27 -10.64
N VAL A 152 3.58 -1.91 -11.74
CA VAL A 152 3.75 -0.63 -12.43
C VAL A 152 3.42 0.54 -11.50
N LEU A 153 2.29 0.49 -10.80
CA LEU A 153 1.97 1.52 -9.80
C LEU A 153 3.08 1.65 -8.77
N ASN A 154 3.48 0.53 -8.16
CA ASN A 154 4.52 0.53 -7.11
C ASN A 154 5.83 1.14 -7.61
N TYR A 155 6.18 0.94 -8.89
CA TYR A 155 7.31 1.62 -9.51
C TYR A 155 7.10 3.14 -9.59
N ILE A 156 5.99 3.60 -10.17
CA ILE A 156 5.69 5.02 -10.35
C ILE A 156 5.73 5.78 -9.01
N ILE A 157 5.12 5.23 -7.97
CA ILE A 157 5.07 5.88 -6.65
C ILE A 157 6.25 5.54 -5.75
N ALA A 158 7.18 4.68 -6.19
CA ALA A 158 8.25 4.14 -5.36
C ALA A 158 7.72 3.60 -4.02
N ASN A 159 6.79 2.65 -4.07
CA ASN A 159 6.18 2.04 -2.89
C ASN A 159 7.20 1.13 -2.17
N GLU A 160 7.48 1.46 -0.92
CA GLU A 160 8.52 0.82 -0.11
C GLU A 160 7.98 -0.33 0.76
N ASP A 161 6.66 -0.41 0.93
CA ASP A 161 6.02 -1.32 1.87
C ASP A 161 4.84 -2.10 1.27
N ARG A 162 4.94 -2.49 -0.01
CA ARG A 162 4.04 -3.49 -0.61
C ARG A 162 4.38 -4.89 -0.09
N HIS A 163 4.11 -5.15 1.19
CA HIS A 163 4.23 -6.47 1.78
C HIS A 163 3.02 -7.36 1.43
N LEU A 164 3.10 -8.65 1.74
CA LEU A 164 2.14 -9.70 1.36
C LEU A 164 0.76 -9.58 2.05
N ASN A 165 0.59 -8.63 2.97
CA ASN A 165 -0.72 -8.31 3.54
C ASN A 165 -1.33 -7.03 2.93
N ASN A 166 -0.57 -6.29 2.12
CA ASN A 166 -1.03 -5.07 1.42
C ASN A 166 -1.55 -5.35 0.01
N PHE A 167 -1.87 -6.61 -0.29
CA PHE A 167 -2.62 -7.04 -1.46
C PHE A 167 -3.11 -8.47 -1.22
N GLY A 168 -4.06 -8.92 -2.03
CA GLY A 168 -4.64 -10.23 -1.88
C GLY A 168 -5.73 -10.49 -2.89
N LEU A 169 -6.60 -11.43 -2.56
CA LEU A 169 -7.70 -11.86 -3.40
C LEU A 169 -9.02 -11.60 -2.69
N LEU A 170 -10.07 -11.34 -3.45
CA LEU A 170 -11.44 -11.36 -2.96
C LEU A 170 -12.06 -12.72 -3.23
N ARG A 171 -12.76 -13.25 -2.23
CA ARG A 171 -13.61 -14.43 -2.38
C ARG A 171 -15.04 -14.12 -1.96
N ASN A 172 -15.98 -14.91 -2.47
CA ASN A 172 -17.32 -14.96 -1.93
C ASN A 172 -17.27 -15.56 -0.51
N ALA A 173 -18.01 -15.00 0.43
CA ALA A 173 -18.05 -15.48 1.82
C ALA A 173 -18.90 -16.75 1.98
N GLU A 174 -19.91 -16.93 1.12
CA GLU A 174 -20.92 -18.00 1.18
C GLU A 174 -20.61 -19.16 0.21
N THR A 175 -19.73 -18.95 -0.77
CA THR A 175 -19.37 -19.94 -1.78
C THR A 175 -17.85 -20.13 -1.87
N PRO A 176 -17.33 -21.25 -2.42
CA PRO A 176 -15.90 -21.43 -2.61
C PRO A 176 -15.30 -20.60 -3.77
N GLU A 177 -16.07 -19.67 -4.34
CA GLU A 177 -15.69 -18.89 -5.51
C GLU A 177 -14.69 -17.77 -5.17
N TRP A 178 -13.62 -17.68 -5.97
CA TRP A 178 -12.68 -16.57 -5.95
C TRP A 178 -13.09 -15.54 -7.00
N LEU A 179 -13.38 -14.32 -6.55
CA LEU A 179 -13.86 -13.23 -7.40
C LEU A 179 -12.73 -12.62 -8.24
N GLY A 180 -11.51 -12.65 -7.73
CA GLY A 180 -10.34 -12.12 -8.42
C GLY A 180 -9.36 -11.45 -7.47
N PHE A 181 -8.48 -10.66 -8.05
CA PHE A 181 -7.54 -9.82 -7.30
C PHE A 181 -8.30 -8.70 -6.59
N ALA A 182 -7.92 -8.39 -5.35
CA ALA A 182 -8.52 -7.26 -4.64
C ALA A 182 -8.10 -5.93 -5.28
N PRO A 183 -8.97 -4.89 -5.27
CA PRO A 183 -8.57 -3.54 -5.68
C PRO A 183 -7.30 -3.11 -4.93
N VAL A 184 -6.42 -2.34 -5.57
CA VAL A 184 -5.19 -1.89 -4.91
C VAL A 184 -5.52 -0.92 -3.78
N PHE A 185 -5.02 -1.20 -2.57
CA PHE A 185 -5.17 -0.39 -1.36
C PHE A 185 -3.80 -0.19 -0.68
N ASP A 186 -3.72 0.59 0.39
CA ASP A 186 -2.51 0.80 1.20
C ASP A 186 -1.24 1.16 0.41
N SER A 187 -1.24 2.36 -0.15
CA SER A 187 -0.12 2.94 -0.90
C SER A 187 0.54 4.10 -0.17
N GLY A 188 0.20 4.34 1.10
CA GLY A 188 0.69 5.46 1.90
C GLY A 188 2.22 5.47 2.08
N SER A 189 2.85 4.30 2.16
CA SER A 189 4.30 4.12 2.36
C SER A 189 5.06 4.14 1.04
N SER A 190 4.93 5.28 0.37
CA SER A 190 5.49 5.56 -0.95
C SER A 190 6.01 7.00 -1.01
N LEU A 191 6.48 7.44 -2.17
CA LEU A 191 6.82 8.84 -2.45
C LEU A 191 7.83 9.45 -1.45
N GLY A 192 8.72 8.60 -0.90
CA GLY A 192 9.72 8.97 0.08
C GLY A 192 9.13 9.57 1.36
N TYR A 193 8.00 9.04 1.84
CA TYR A 193 7.24 9.53 2.99
C TYR A 193 8.06 9.79 4.27
N ASP A 194 9.23 9.15 4.42
CA ASP A 194 10.17 9.28 5.55
C ASP A 194 11.52 9.93 5.18
N LYS A 195 11.75 10.25 3.91
CA LYS A 195 13.03 10.74 3.36
C LYS A 195 13.02 12.25 3.22
N VAL A 196 14.15 12.94 3.35
CA VAL A 196 14.25 14.37 3.03
C VAL A 196 14.25 14.63 1.52
N ALA A 197 13.97 15.87 1.09
CA ALA A 197 13.88 16.23 -0.34
C ALA A 197 15.15 15.84 -1.14
N ALA A 198 16.34 16.00 -0.57
CA ALA A 198 17.59 15.61 -1.23
C ALA A 198 17.68 14.08 -1.47
N GLN A 199 17.19 13.26 -0.54
CA GLN A 199 17.15 11.81 -0.67
C GLN A 199 16.13 11.39 -1.73
N ILE A 200 14.96 12.04 -1.76
CA ILE A 200 13.93 11.82 -2.79
C ILE A 200 14.51 12.07 -4.18
N ARG A 201 15.21 13.20 -4.38
CA ARG A 201 15.87 13.54 -5.66
C ARG A 201 16.97 12.57 -6.03
N ALA A 202 17.71 12.06 -5.04
CA ALA A 202 18.77 11.10 -5.29
C ALA A 202 18.24 9.73 -5.77
N GLY A 203 17.00 9.37 -5.42
CA GLY A 203 16.36 8.12 -5.85
C GLY A 203 17.07 6.86 -5.36
N ARG A 204 17.80 6.93 -4.24
CA ARG A 204 18.56 5.82 -3.66
C ARG A 204 17.84 5.26 -2.43
N ASP A 205 18.24 4.05 -2.04
CA ASP A 205 17.78 3.39 -0.81
C ASP A 205 16.25 3.26 -0.72
N ILE A 206 15.60 3.02 -1.86
CA ILE A 206 14.18 2.75 -1.97
C ILE A 206 13.98 1.26 -1.76
N ALA A 207 13.42 0.88 -0.61
CA ALA A 207 13.08 -0.51 -0.35
C ALA A 207 12.04 -1.01 -1.38
N CYS A 208 12.08 -2.30 -1.71
CA CYS A 208 11.11 -2.88 -2.63
C CYS A 208 10.72 -4.28 -2.16
N LYS A 209 9.41 -4.50 -2.06
CA LYS A 209 8.75 -5.74 -1.63
C LYS A 209 7.56 -6.03 -2.56
N PRO A 210 7.02 -7.26 -2.64
CA PRO A 210 7.44 -8.48 -1.97
C PRO A 210 8.29 -9.40 -2.88
N PHE A 211 8.33 -9.14 -4.18
CA PHE A 211 8.82 -10.12 -5.16
C PHE A 211 10.31 -9.97 -5.47
N LYS A 212 10.81 -8.74 -5.57
CA LYS A 212 12.21 -8.44 -5.83
C LYS A 212 12.71 -7.33 -4.91
N LYS A 213 13.99 -7.37 -4.55
CA LYS A 213 14.66 -6.42 -3.65
C LYS A 213 14.78 -5.00 -4.21
N ASN A 214 14.62 -4.81 -5.52
CA ASN A 214 14.64 -3.50 -6.15
C ASN A 214 13.57 -3.38 -7.25
N HIS A 215 13.15 -2.14 -7.50
CA HIS A 215 12.07 -1.81 -8.43
C HIS A 215 12.38 -2.15 -9.90
N ALA A 216 13.64 -2.06 -10.33
CA ALA A 216 14.03 -2.38 -11.70
C ALA A 216 13.89 -3.88 -12.00
N GLU A 217 14.36 -4.75 -11.09
CA GLU A 217 14.15 -6.19 -11.20
C GLU A 217 12.67 -6.56 -11.06
N LYS A 218 11.91 -5.85 -10.22
CA LYS A 218 10.47 -6.07 -10.08
C LYS A 218 9.71 -5.72 -11.37
N LEU A 219 10.11 -4.66 -12.09
CA LEU A 219 9.51 -4.30 -13.39
C LEU A 219 9.73 -5.37 -14.46
N LYS A 220 10.82 -6.16 -14.40
CA LYS A 220 11.04 -7.27 -15.35
C LYS A 220 10.01 -8.40 -15.21
N LEU A 221 9.25 -8.43 -14.11
CA LEU A 221 8.16 -9.39 -13.91
C LEU A 221 6.87 -9.00 -14.66
N VAL A 222 6.77 -7.73 -15.11
CA VAL A 222 5.58 -7.24 -15.82
C VAL A 222 5.49 -7.92 -17.18
N SER A 223 4.35 -8.55 -17.44
CA SER A 223 4.14 -9.35 -18.66
C SER A 223 3.78 -8.50 -19.89
N SER A 224 3.10 -7.36 -19.69
CA SER A 224 2.80 -6.40 -20.75
C SER A 224 2.66 -4.98 -20.20
N PHE A 225 3.07 -4.00 -20.99
CA PHE A 225 2.89 -2.56 -20.75
C PHE A 225 1.84 -1.95 -21.70
N ASP A 226 1.22 -2.73 -22.59
CA ASP A 226 0.35 -2.24 -23.68
C ASP A 226 -0.96 -1.59 -23.18
N TRP A 227 -1.33 -1.87 -21.93
CA TRP A 227 -2.50 -1.29 -21.28
C TRP A 227 -2.26 0.14 -20.77
N ILE A 228 -1.02 0.62 -20.75
CA ILE A 228 -0.67 1.93 -20.20
C ILE A 228 -0.89 3.01 -21.25
N ASP A 229 -1.80 3.91 -20.95
CA ASP A 229 -1.98 5.16 -21.69
C ASP A 229 -1.18 6.28 -21.01
N PHE A 230 0.03 6.52 -21.52
CA PHE A 230 0.93 7.55 -20.98
C PHE A 230 0.41 8.97 -21.19
N GLU A 231 -0.49 9.21 -22.15
CA GLU A 231 -1.09 10.54 -22.35
C GLU A 231 -1.91 10.95 -21.13
N LYS A 232 -2.54 9.99 -20.46
CA LYS A 232 -3.31 10.22 -19.22
C LYS A 232 -2.45 10.54 -18.00
N LEU A 233 -1.11 10.47 -18.11
CA LEU A 233 -0.17 10.81 -17.04
C LEU A 233 0.56 12.14 -17.27
N GLN A 234 0.25 12.89 -18.34
CA GLN A 234 0.93 14.16 -18.64
C GLN A 234 0.80 15.21 -17.53
N ASP A 235 -0.28 15.15 -16.74
CA ASP A 235 -0.56 16.07 -15.65
C ASP A 235 -0.11 15.53 -14.28
N VAL A 236 0.65 14.44 -14.21
CA VAL A 236 0.98 13.78 -12.93
C VAL A 236 1.74 14.70 -11.98
N GLU A 237 2.67 15.51 -12.48
CA GLU A 237 3.44 16.44 -11.64
C GLU A 237 2.57 17.56 -11.08
N SER A 238 1.66 18.12 -11.88
CA SER A 238 0.75 19.19 -11.44
C SER A 238 -0.32 18.64 -10.50
N MET A 239 -0.82 17.43 -10.72
CA MET A 239 -1.72 16.73 -9.81
C MET A 239 -1.08 16.51 -8.44
N ILE A 240 0.15 16.00 -8.40
CA ILE A 240 0.90 15.81 -7.15
C ILE A 240 1.10 17.13 -6.42
N THR A 241 1.51 18.17 -7.15
CA THR A 241 1.72 19.50 -6.61
C THR A 241 0.42 20.03 -5.99
N ALA A 242 -0.70 19.91 -6.69
CA ALA A 242 -2.01 20.36 -6.21
C ALA A 242 -2.45 19.63 -4.92
N VAL A 243 -2.20 18.33 -4.81
CA VAL A 243 -2.56 17.55 -3.61
C VAL A 243 -1.68 17.91 -2.42
N LEU A 244 -0.38 18.15 -2.63
CA LEU A 244 0.57 18.42 -1.55
C LEU A 244 0.60 19.88 -1.10
N SER A 245 0.21 20.82 -1.96
CA SER A 245 0.21 22.27 -1.68
C SER A 245 -1.08 22.76 -1.00
N ASP A 246 -1.82 21.90 -0.29
CA ASP A 246 -2.91 22.32 0.60
C ASP A 246 -2.36 23.34 1.63
N GLU A 247 -3.04 24.49 1.80
CA GLU A 247 -2.59 25.58 2.67
C GLU A 247 -2.31 25.12 4.11
N LYS A 248 -3.05 24.10 4.59
CA LYS A 248 -2.88 23.55 5.94
C LYS A 248 -1.66 22.64 6.06
N ASN A 249 -1.06 22.24 4.94
CA ASN A 249 0.06 21.30 4.89
C ASN A 249 1.43 21.98 4.95
N GLY A 250 1.49 23.31 4.87
CA GLY A 250 2.75 24.08 4.87
C GLY A 250 3.61 23.85 6.12
N GLU A 251 3.03 23.40 7.24
CA GLU A 251 3.77 23.04 8.45
C GLU A 251 4.51 21.69 8.35
N PHE A 252 4.10 20.80 7.45
CA PHE A 252 4.62 19.43 7.35
C PHE A 252 5.42 19.17 6.07
N ILE A 253 5.07 19.84 4.97
CA ILE A 253 5.63 19.60 3.63
C ILE A 253 6.00 20.94 3.00
N ASP A 254 7.29 21.21 2.86
CA ASP A 254 7.80 22.41 2.20
C ASP A 254 7.77 22.31 0.66
N GLU A 255 7.82 23.46 -0.02
CA GLU A 255 7.80 23.55 -1.49
C GLU A 255 8.94 22.76 -2.15
N GLY A 256 10.12 22.74 -1.52
CA GLY A 256 11.29 21.99 -2.01
C GLY A 256 11.06 20.48 -1.99
N ARG A 257 10.31 19.99 -1.00
CA ARG A 257 9.83 18.61 -0.92
C ARG A 257 8.75 18.32 -1.96
N VAL A 258 7.75 19.18 -2.13
CA VAL A 258 6.70 19.03 -3.15
C VAL A 258 7.33 18.87 -4.54
N SER A 259 8.23 19.79 -4.90
CA SER A 259 8.98 19.74 -6.16
C SER A 259 9.80 18.45 -6.30
N ALA A 260 10.45 17.99 -5.22
CA ALA A 260 11.23 16.75 -5.27
C ALA A 260 10.35 15.53 -5.57
N ILE A 261 9.17 15.43 -4.95
CA ILE A 261 8.25 14.31 -5.16
C ILE A 261 7.67 14.36 -6.57
N ALA A 262 7.16 15.51 -7.01
CA ALA A 262 6.56 15.68 -8.33
C ALA A 262 7.55 15.30 -9.44
N SER A 263 8.73 15.90 -9.46
CA SER A 263 9.74 15.61 -10.49
C SER A 263 10.27 14.17 -10.41
N ALA A 264 10.35 13.57 -9.22
CA ALA A 264 10.77 12.18 -9.10
C ALA A 264 9.72 11.21 -9.67
N VAL A 265 8.42 11.50 -9.51
CA VAL A 265 7.35 10.72 -10.14
C VAL A 265 7.36 10.93 -11.65
N GLY A 266 7.44 12.18 -12.13
CA GLY A 266 7.51 12.48 -13.56
C GLY A 266 8.68 11.79 -14.26
N GLY A 267 9.87 11.82 -13.65
CA GLY A 267 11.04 11.09 -14.14
C GLY A 267 10.84 9.57 -14.19
N ARG A 268 10.15 8.97 -13.21
CA ARG A 268 9.81 7.54 -13.25
C ARG A 268 8.79 7.22 -14.34
N VAL A 269 7.79 8.07 -14.57
CA VAL A 269 6.83 7.90 -15.67
C VAL A 269 7.55 7.95 -17.02
N GLN A 270 8.49 8.88 -17.21
CA GLN A 270 9.30 8.97 -18.43
C GLN A 270 10.13 7.70 -18.64
N THR A 271 10.88 7.26 -17.62
CA THR A 271 11.67 6.02 -17.70
C THR A 271 10.80 4.80 -17.99
N LEU A 272 9.61 4.73 -17.39
CA LEU A 272 8.66 3.65 -17.63
C LEU A 272 8.17 3.64 -19.08
N CYS A 273 7.95 4.81 -19.69
CA CYS A 273 7.61 4.94 -21.10
C CYS A 273 8.72 4.41 -22.01
N GLU A 274 9.98 4.75 -21.72
CA GLU A 274 11.15 4.24 -22.46
C GLU A 274 11.29 2.71 -22.33
N ILE A 275 11.05 2.17 -21.13
CA ILE A 275 11.01 0.72 -20.89
C ILE A 275 9.89 0.07 -21.70
N ALA A 276 8.67 0.63 -21.68
CA ALA A 276 7.53 0.09 -22.41
C ALA A 276 7.78 0.05 -23.93
N LEU A 277 8.41 1.08 -24.50
CA LEU A 277 8.74 1.15 -25.93
C LEU A 277 9.77 0.11 -26.39
N THR A 278 10.67 -0.29 -25.48
CA THR A 278 11.73 -1.27 -25.76
C THR A 278 11.39 -2.66 -25.23
N HIS A 279 10.23 -2.80 -24.57
CA HIS A 279 9.81 -4.05 -23.96
C HIS A 279 9.55 -5.09 -25.04
N THR A 280 10.37 -6.13 -25.03
CA THR A 280 10.06 -7.38 -25.72
C THR A 280 9.55 -8.34 -24.65
N PRO A 281 8.37 -8.95 -24.82
CA PRO A 281 7.87 -9.97 -23.90
C PRO A 281 8.97 -11.02 -23.69
N SER A 282 9.55 -11.00 -22.50
CA SER A 282 10.71 -11.82 -22.19
C SER A 282 10.24 -13.26 -21.98
N LEU A 283 10.72 -14.18 -22.80
CA LEU A 283 10.67 -15.62 -22.55
C LEU A 283 11.70 -16.06 -21.47
N ALA A 284 12.48 -15.13 -20.91
CA ALA A 284 13.45 -15.47 -19.87
C ALA A 284 12.74 -16.01 -18.63
N GLU A 285 13.27 -17.10 -18.09
CA GLU A 285 12.74 -17.73 -16.90
C GLU A 285 12.76 -16.76 -15.71
N ILE A 286 11.65 -16.69 -14.98
CA ILE A 286 11.57 -15.91 -13.75
C ILE A 286 12.39 -16.64 -12.68
N THR A 287 13.61 -16.18 -12.45
CA THR A 287 14.55 -16.77 -11.49
C THR A 287 14.28 -16.31 -10.05
N THR A 288 14.88 -17.01 -9.09
CA THR A 288 14.90 -16.64 -7.66
C THR A 288 15.90 -15.51 -7.34
N GLU A 289 16.68 -15.06 -8.32
CA GLU A 289 17.67 -14.01 -8.13
C GLU A 289 16.98 -12.71 -7.70
N ASN A 290 17.55 -12.03 -6.70
CA ASN A 290 16.99 -10.82 -6.10
C ASN A 290 15.60 -10.97 -5.45
N ASP A 291 15.12 -12.19 -5.20
CA ASP A 291 13.89 -12.38 -4.42
C ASP A 291 14.04 -11.81 -3.01
N VAL A 292 12.95 -11.27 -2.47
CA VAL A 292 12.92 -10.82 -1.07
C VAL A 292 12.90 -12.03 -0.15
N GLU A 293 13.83 -12.07 0.81
CA GLU A 293 13.98 -13.18 1.76
C GLU A 293 12.97 -13.07 2.91
N GLU A 294 12.77 -11.87 3.45
CA GLU A 294 11.86 -11.59 4.56
C GLU A 294 10.81 -10.55 4.16
N ASN A 295 9.54 -10.90 4.32
CA ASN A 295 8.42 -10.03 3.99
C ASN A 295 7.82 -9.39 5.26
N ILE A 296 8.55 -8.43 5.83
CA ILE A 296 8.19 -7.75 7.09
C ILE A 296 7.56 -6.39 6.75
N ALA A 297 6.44 -6.06 7.40
CA ALA A 297 5.80 -4.74 7.30
C ALA A 297 6.67 -3.64 7.94
N GLU A 298 6.57 -2.41 7.44
CA GLU A 298 7.37 -1.30 7.97
C GLU A 298 6.94 -0.90 9.40
N ASP A 299 7.92 -0.61 10.24
CA ASP A 299 7.72 -0.12 11.61
C ASP A 299 7.92 1.40 11.67
N TYR A 300 6.82 2.14 11.82
CA TYR A 300 6.81 3.60 11.92
C TYR A 300 7.12 4.12 13.34
N SER A 301 7.49 3.25 14.27
CA SER A 301 7.92 3.66 15.61
C SER A 301 9.19 4.52 15.52
N PRO A 302 9.37 5.53 16.39
CA PRO A 302 10.62 6.28 16.43
C PRO A 302 11.80 5.31 16.60
N LYS A 303 12.68 5.25 15.60
CA LYS A 303 13.93 4.50 15.70
C LYS A 303 14.77 5.21 16.76
N MET A 304 14.76 4.70 17.99
CA MET A 304 15.66 5.20 19.03
C MET A 304 17.09 4.95 18.55
N GLY A 305 17.79 6.01 18.17
CA GLY A 305 19.21 5.94 17.89
C GLY A 305 19.93 5.34 19.08
N ILE A 306 20.76 4.34 18.83
CA ILE A 306 21.81 3.90 19.75
C ILE A 306 22.97 4.89 19.61
#